data_AF-A0A3L0VTH4-F1
#
_entry.id   AF-A0A3L0VTH4-F1
#
_cell.length_a   1.000
_cell.length_b   1.000
_cell.length_c   1.000
_cell.angle_alpha   90.00
_cell.angle_beta   90.00
_cell.angle_gamma   90.00
#
_symmetry.space_group_name_H-M   'P 1'
#
loop_
_entity.id
_entity.type
_entity.pdbx_description
1 polymer ?
#
loop_
_entity_poly.entity_id
_entity_poly.type
_entity_poly.pdbx_seq_one_letter_code
_entity_poly.pdbx_strand_id
1 'polypeptide(L)'
;MASAKPDTLLIRFIPEGTQPFTLLPARTLRGTPQQGLPALTCLESGARVKPGKPIRCRELSWQVTLKPVPATGADASAQQSLYFPQGGWLVTEWGNFPRQRGAQPGRVCLPDGQCHPMPRMDEPPLILPFALPATTQSRQGARLQIHHDGVAGTLNIASLQKKLEAIVDYLAFQLDAPPPRQPWQLVWLARDISTHSLGGAAGAGAFVANYPVSDNQPTADAPLRLLRTSAHEAVHMLDTRARPTWVAESLAEYLAIKSLHRFRLDTTTAADELAQREDRLPHAKAGLYRASDAVKAGNLSYYPLFYVKGSAFWEALDRALQRHHRTLSALLPHLSWQEDGRFDAASSTLLAGTLGAEVWHSLISRYLSEPA
;
A
#
# COMPACT_ATOMS: atom_id res chain seq x y z
N MET A 1 15.02 33.26 -18.98
CA MET A 1 13.99 32.32 -18.51
C MET A 1 14.39 31.88 -17.11
N ALA A 2 13.64 32.29 -16.09
CA ALA A 2 13.97 31.95 -14.70
C ALA A 2 13.85 30.43 -14.50
N SER A 3 14.94 29.82 -14.00
CA SER A 3 15.00 28.41 -13.61
C SER A 3 13.78 28.06 -12.76
N ALA A 4 12.90 27.21 -13.27
CA ALA A 4 11.91 26.54 -12.45
C ALA A 4 12.70 25.72 -11.41
N LYS A 5 12.47 25.98 -10.12
CA LYS A 5 13.12 25.18 -9.08
C LYS A 5 12.60 23.74 -9.21
N PRO A 6 13.48 22.71 -9.26
CA PRO A 6 13.07 21.32 -9.43
C PRO A 6 12.23 20.79 -8.24
N ASP A 7 12.21 21.52 -7.13
CA ASP A 7 11.54 21.19 -5.87
C ASP A 7 10.08 21.68 -5.79
N THR A 8 9.53 22.28 -6.84
CA THR A 8 8.18 22.86 -6.80
C THR A 8 7.36 22.43 -8.01
N LEU A 9 6.19 21.83 -7.77
CA LEU A 9 5.27 21.38 -8.80
C LEU A 9 3.96 22.15 -8.75
N LEU A 10 3.53 22.70 -9.89
CA LEU A 10 2.22 23.35 -10.02
C LEU A 10 1.15 22.27 -10.20
N ILE A 11 0.23 22.18 -9.24
CA ILE A 11 -0.91 21.28 -9.28
C ILE A 11 -2.15 22.06 -9.67
N ARG A 12 -3.00 21.47 -10.50
CA ARG A 12 -4.31 22.01 -10.84
C ARG A 12 -5.43 21.14 -10.25
N PHE A 13 -6.56 21.74 -9.95
CA PHE A 13 -7.73 21.06 -9.40
C PHE A 13 -9.00 21.51 -10.08
N ILE A 14 -9.76 20.53 -10.53
CA ILE A 14 -11.07 20.70 -11.16
C ILE A 14 -12.12 20.23 -10.15
N PRO A 15 -12.92 21.11 -9.54
CA PRO A 15 -14.01 20.73 -8.67
C PRO A 15 -15.10 20.01 -9.47
N GLU A 16 -15.80 19.08 -8.83
CA GLU A 16 -16.95 18.38 -9.42
C GLU A 16 -18.26 18.94 -8.84
N GLY A 17 -19.35 18.92 -9.62
CA GLY A 17 -20.67 19.38 -9.17
C GLY A 17 -20.87 20.90 -9.21
N THR A 18 -21.82 21.40 -8.40
CA THR A 18 -22.31 22.79 -8.49
C THR A 18 -21.44 23.77 -7.70
N GLN A 19 -21.23 24.96 -8.29
CA GLN A 19 -20.61 26.09 -7.62
C GLN A 19 -21.66 26.93 -6.86
N PRO A 20 -21.28 27.61 -5.75
CA PRO A 20 -19.95 27.63 -5.14
C PRO A 20 -19.67 26.41 -4.26
N PHE A 21 -18.40 26.02 -4.16
CA PHE A 21 -17.95 24.91 -3.31
C PHE A 21 -17.03 25.39 -2.18
N THR A 22 -16.71 24.51 -1.24
CA THR A 22 -15.70 24.78 -0.19
C THR A 22 -14.66 23.68 -0.18
N LEU A 23 -13.45 24.02 0.27
CA LEU A 23 -12.35 23.08 0.42
C LEU A 23 -12.08 22.80 1.90
N LEU A 24 -11.74 21.55 2.16
CA LEU A 24 -11.12 21.05 3.38
C LEU A 24 -9.62 20.91 3.16
N PRO A 25 -8.81 20.95 4.22
CA PRO A 25 -7.39 20.62 4.10
C PRO A 25 -7.16 19.20 3.57
N ALA A 26 -5.93 18.96 3.12
CA ALA A 26 -5.50 17.62 2.70
C ALA A 26 -5.59 16.61 3.84
N ARG A 27 -5.66 15.32 3.50
CA ARG A 27 -5.48 14.24 4.47
C ARG A 27 -4.07 14.32 5.08
N THR A 28 -3.94 13.91 6.33
CA THR A 28 -2.65 13.82 7.02
C THR A 28 -2.41 12.42 7.56
N LEU A 29 -1.15 11.99 7.55
CA LEU A 29 -0.74 10.75 8.17
C LEU A 29 -0.97 10.82 9.68
N ARG A 30 -1.26 9.67 10.31
CA ARG A 30 -1.47 9.59 11.76
C ARG A 30 -0.22 10.14 12.49
N GLY A 31 -0.45 11.00 13.47
CA GLY A 31 0.63 11.65 14.24
C GLY A 31 1.28 12.86 13.55
N THR A 32 0.87 13.22 12.32
CA THR A 32 1.29 14.47 11.69
C THR A 32 0.25 15.58 11.91
N PRO A 33 0.66 16.81 12.27
CA PRO A 33 -0.27 17.92 12.41
C PRO A 33 -1.01 18.23 11.10
N GLN A 34 -2.30 18.50 11.19
CA GLN A 34 -3.08 18.94 10.03
C GLN A 34 -2.58 20.30 9.54
N GLN A 35 -2.18 20.36 8.27
CA GLN A 35 -1.79 21.61 7.63
C GLN A 35 -3.03 22.38 7.16
N GLY A 36 -2.93 23.71 7.05
CA GLY A 36 -3.98 24.54 6.48
C GLY A 36 -4.12 24.36 4.96
N LEU A 37 -5.05 25.10 4.35
CA LEU A 37 -5.12 25.17 2.88
C LEU A 37 -3.86 25.88 2.33
N PRO A 38 -3.30 25.41 1.19
CA PRO A 38 -2.21 26.10 0.52
C PRO A 38 -2.69 27.43 -0.06
N ALA A 39 -1.75 28.25 -0.55
CA ALA A 39 -2.07 29.45 -1.30
C ALA A 39 -2.70 29.07 -2.65
N LEU A 40 -4.02 29.15 -2.72
CA LEU A 40 -4.83 28.78 -3.89
C LEU A 40 -5.04 29.97 -4.82
N THR A 41 -4.93 29.72 -6.13
CA THR A 41 -5.20 30.72 -7.18
C THR A 41 -6.27 30.19 -8.12
N CYS A 42 -7.28 31.01 -8.43
CA CYS A 42 -8.26 30.70 -9.47
C CYS A 42 -7.63 30.94 -10.85
N LEU A 43 -7.52 29.91 -11.69
CA LEU A 43 -6.81 30.01 -12.97
C LEU A 43 -7.50 30.95 -13.96
N GLU A 44 -8.83 30.99 -13.98
CA GLU A 44 -9.59 31.82 -14.92
C GLU A 44 -9.41 33.32 -14.68
N SER A 45 -9.26 33.74 -13.42
CA SER A 45 -9.17 35.15 -13.03
C SER A 45 -7.78 35.58 -12.55
N GLY A 46 -6.88 34.63 -12.28
CA GLY A 46 -5.61 34.87 -11.59
C GLY A 46 -5.75 35.31 -10.13
N ALA A 47 -6.98 35.37 -9.59
CA ALA A 47 -7.23 35.88 -8.25
C ALA A 47 -6.88 34.84 -7.16
N ARG A 48 -6.29 35.30 -6.05
CA ARG A 48 -6.09 34.46 -4.87
C ARG A 48 -7.42 34.11 -4.22
N VAL A 49 -7.59 32.83 -3.89
CA VAL A 49 -8.77 32.32 -3.19
C VAL A 49 -8.62 32.55 -1.69
N LYS A 50 -9.66 33.09 -1.05
CA LYS A 50 -9.70 33.28 0.40
C LYS A 50 -10.07 31.96 1.11
N PRO A 51 -9.26 31.44 2.03
CA PRO A 51 -9.59 30.24 2.80
C PRO A 51 -10.93 30.36 3.53
N GLY A 52 -11.68 29.27 3.62
CA GLY A 52 -12.93 29.19 4.38
C GLY A 52 -14.14 29.95 3.79
N LYS A 53 -14.00 30.57 2.61
CA LYS A 53 -15.14 31.17 1.88
C LYS A 53 -15.59 30.28 0.71
N PRO A 54 -16.88 30.33 0.32
CA PRO A 54 -17.35 29.65 -0.88
C PRO A 54 -16.59 30.13 -2.13
N ILE A 55 -16.15 29.17 -2.94
CA ILE A 55 -15.29 29.37 -4.11
C ILE A 55 -16.16 29.26 -5.38
N ARG A 56 -16.05 30.27 -6.26
CA ARG A 56 -16.60 30.26 -7.63
C ARG A 56 -15.44 30.32 -8.61
N CYS A 57 -14.91 29.15 -8.97
CA CYS A 57 -13.81 29.04 -9.92
C CYS A 57 -13.83 27.65 -10.53
N ARG A 58 -13.72 27.54 -11.86
CA ARG A 58 -13.73 26.22 -12.53
C ARG A 58 -12.44 25.44 -12.37
N GLU A 59 -11.32 26.12 -12.13
CA GLU A 59 -10.04 25.45 -11.96
C GLU A 59 -9.15 26.22 -10.98
N LEU A 60 -8.66 25.51 -9.97
CA LEU A 60 -7.74 26.05 -8.97
C LEU A 60 -6.33 25.58 -9.25
N SER A 61 -5.35 26.34 -8.79
CA SER A 61 -3.95 25.91 -8.77
C SER A 61 -3.25 26.28 -7.47
N TRP A 62 -2.28 25.47 -7.09
CA TRP A 62 -1.32 25.74 -6.02
C TRP A 62 -0.01 25.02 -6.30
N GLN A 63 1.02 25.37 -5.54
CA GLN A 63 2.33 24.74 -5.61
C GLN A 63 2.48 23.70 -4.51
N VAL A 64 3.03 22.54 -4.87
CA VAL A 64 3.49 21.51 -3.95
C VAL A 64 5.01 21.60 -3.87
N THR A 65 5.54 21.65 -2.65
CA THR A 65 6.98 21.59 -2.40
C THR A 65 7.41 20.15 -2.18
N LEU A 66 8.41 19.71 -2.94
CA LEU A 66 8.95 18.35 -2.92
C LEU A 66 10.31 18.33 -2.24
N LYS A 67 10.61 17.24 -1.56
CA LYS A 67 11.94 17.00 -0.97
C LYS A 67 12.83 16.27 -1.96
N PRO A 68 14.15 16.49 -1.96
CA PRO A 68 15.05 15.59 -2.67
C PRO A 68 14.89 14.17 -2.12
N VAL A 69 14.98 13.18 -2.99
CA VAL A 69 15.18 11.80 -2.54
C VAL A 69 16.43 11.74 -1.64
N PRO A 70 16.35 11.11 -0.45
CA PRO A 70 17.52 10.95 0.42
C PRO A 70 18.61 10.12 -0.26
N ALA A 71 19.88 10.35 0.13
CA ALA A 71 21.01 9.56 -0.35
C ALA A 71 20.86 8.05 -0.04
N THR A 72 20.17 7.72 1.05
CA THR A 72 19.83 6.34 1.44
C THR A 72 18.62 5.78 0.70
N GLY A 73 18.10 6.47 -0.32
CA GLY A 73 16.89 6.10 -1.04
C GLY A 73 15.59 6.52 -0.35
N ALA A 74 14.48 6.43 -1.07
CA ALA A 74 13.15 6.83 -0.59
C ALA A 74 12.53 5.73 0.30
N ASP A 75 11.96 6.12 1.44
CA ASP A 75 11.10 5.23 2.23
C ASP A 75 9.68 5.25 1.65
N ALA A 76 9.25 4.13 1.06
CA ALA A 76 7.94 4.00 0.44
C ALA A 76 6.81 4.19 1.46
N SER A 77 6.97 3.66 2.67
CA SER A 77 5.97 3.71 3.74
C SER A 77 5.81 5.11 4.33
N ALA A 78 6.84 5.96 4.22
CA ALA A 78 6.75 7.37 4.58
C ALA A 78 5.86 8.20 3.63
N GLN A 79 5.57 7.69 2.43
CA GLN A 79 4.68 8.30 1.43
C GLN A 79 4.92 9.81 1.24
N GLN A 80 6.19 10.19 1.14
CA GLN A 80 6.60 11.58 0.98
C GLN A 80 6.50 12.03 -0.49
N SER A 81 6.27 13.31 -0.69
CA SER A 81 6.41 13.92 -2.02
C SER A 81 7.86 14.25 -2.31
N LEU A 82 8.41 13.65 -3.37
CA LEU A 82 9.84 13.59 -3.66
C LEU A 82 10.13 14.06 -5.09
N TYR A 83 11.26 14.73 -5.27
CA TYR A 83 11.86 14.94 -6.59
C TYR A 83 13.14 14.10 -6.73
N PHE A 84 13.37 13.63 -7.96
CA PHE A 84 14.48 12.74 -8.28
C PHE A 84 15.56 13.44 -9.14
N PRO A 85 16.85 13.16 -8.93
CA PRO A 85 17.96 13.83 -9.64
C PRO A 85 17.90 13.69 -11.17
N GLN A 86 17.40 12.56 -11.67
CA GLN A 86 17.27 12.26 -13.10
C GLN A 86 16.12 13.03 -13.79
N GLY A 87 15.40 13.88 -13.06
CA GLY A 87 14.12 14.44 -13.50
C GLY A 87 12.99 13.45 -13.20
N GLY A 88 11.91 13.97 -12.62
CA GLY A 88 10.78 13.15 -12.16
C GLY A 88 10.41 13.44 -10.71
N TRP A 89 9.15 13.18 -10.41
CA TRP A 89 8.53 13.48 -9.13
C TRP A 89 7.63 12.34 -8.71
N LEU A 90 7.52 12.13 -7.40
CA LEU A 90 6.48 11.34 -6.77
C LEU A 90 5.68 12.31 -5.91
N VAL A 91 4.38 12.41 -6.15
CA VAL A 91 3.49 13.28 -5.38
C VAL A 91 2.46 12.43 -4.68
N THR A 92 2.30 12.65 -3.39
CA THR A 92 1.33 11.92 -2.56
C THR A 92 0.26 12.87 -2.06
N GLU A 93 -0.94 12.34 -1.81
CA GLU A 93 -2.06 13.14 -1.31
C GLU A 93 -1.75 13.82 0.04
N TRP A 94 -0.98 13.13 0.89
CA TRP A 94 -0.72 13.52 2.27
C TRP A 94 -0.13 14.92 2.39
N GLY A 95 -0.91 15.84 2.97
CA GLY A 95 -0.53 17.24 3.14
C GLY A 95 -0.59 18.10 1.87
N ASN A 96 -0.79 17.53 0.69
CA ASN A 96 -0.64 18.26 -0.58
C ASN A 96 -1.93 18.61 -1.29
N PHE A 97 -2.97 17.77 -1.20
CA PHE A 97 -4.18 17.93 -2.02
C PHE A 97 -5.40 18.32 -1.18
N PRO A 98 -5.79 19.61 -1.18
CA PRO A 98 -7.07 20.04 -0.62
C PRO A 98 -8.23 19.26 -1.19
N ARG A 99 -9.26 19.07 -0.36
CA ARG A 99 -10.39 18.21 -0.70
C ARG A 99 -11.66 19.03 -0.80
N GLN A 100 -12.43 18.80 -1.86
CA GLN A 100 -13.77 19.39 -1.93
C GLN A 100 -14.66 18.81 -0.84
N ARG A 101 -15.36 19.70 -0.11
CA ARG A 101 -16.39 19.29 0.85
C ARG A 101 -17.62 18.81 0.09
N GLY A 102 -18.08 17.60 0.42
CA GLY A 102 -19.26 16.98 -0.19
C GLY A 102 -18.98 15.57 -0.66
N ALA A 103 -19.97 14.96 -1.32
CA ALA A 103 -19.90 13.57 -1.75
C ALA A 103 -19.11 13.36 -3.06
N GLN A 104 -19.00 14.39 -3.90
CA GLN A 104 -18.29 14.29 -5.18
C GLN A 104 -16.83 14.75 -5.03
N PRO A 105 -15.86 13.85 -5.20
CA PRO A 105 -14.47 14.25 -5.21
C PRO A 105 -14.14 15.00 -6.50
N GLY A 106 -13.44 16.13 -6.39
CA GLY A 106 -12.85 16.78 -7.55
C GLY A 106 -11.71 15.97 -8.17
N ARG A 107 -11.05 16.54 -9.18
CA ARG A 107 -9.93 15.92 -9.89
C ARG A 107 -8.67 16.75 -9.72
N VAL A 108 -7.54 16.09 -9.51
CA VAL A 108 -6.22 16.72 -9.45
C VAL A 108 -5.48 16.44 -10.74
N CYS A 109 -4.92 17.48 -11.35
CA CYS A 109 -4.17 17.39 -12.60
C CYS A 109 -2.70 17.76 -12.41
N LEU A 110 -1.84 16.94 -12.99
CA LEU A 110 -0.40 17.16 -13.07
C LEU A 110 -0.06 18.13 -14.23
N PRO A 111 1.18 18.64 -14.31
CA PRO A 111 1.59 19.56 -15.37
C PRO A 111 1.51 19.01 -16.81
N ASP A 112 1.55 17.68 -16.99
CA ASP A 112 1.31 17.05 -18.30
C ASP A 112 -0.17 17.07 -18.74
N GLY A 113 -1.07 17.55 -17.87
CA GLY A 113 -2.51 17.60 -18.12
C GLY A 113 -3.24 16.32 -17.78
N GLN A 114 -2.57 15.27 -17.28
CA GLN A 114 -3.26 14.08 -16.78
C GLN A 114 -4.00 14.41 -15.47
N CYS A 115 -5.29 14.09 -15.43
CA CYS A 115 -6.18 14.41 -14.32
C CYS A 115 -6.72 13.14 -13.66
N HIS A 116 -6.46 12.99 -12.37
CA HIS A 116 -6.85 11.84 -11.55
C HIS A 116 -7.99 12.23 -10.59
N PRO A 117 -9.02 11.37 -10.43
CA PRO A 117 -10.06 11.62 -9.43
C PRO A 117 -9.46 11.56 -8.02
N MET A 118 -9.90 12.46 -7.14
CA MET A 118 -9.52 12.38 -5.74
C MET A 118 -10.21 11.18 -5.08
N PRO A 119 -9.48 10.28 -4.39
CA PRO A 119 -10.11 9.15 -3.71
C PRO A 119 -10.97 9.63 -2.55
N ARG A 120 -12.02 8.91 -2.18
CA ARG A 120 -12.85 9.18 -0.98
C ARG A 120 -12.04 8.93 0.31
N MET A 121 -12.57 9.34 1.46
CA MET A 121 -11.86 9.22 2.75
C MET A 121 -11.68 7.77 3.20
N ASP A 122 -12.59 6.89 2.77
CA ASP A 122 -12.58 5.44 2.98
C ASP A 122 -11.75 4.69 1.92
N GLU A 123 -11.20 5.38 0.93
CA GLU A 123 -10.34 4.82 -0.11
C GLU A 123 -8.86 5.14 0.14
N PRO A 124 -7.92 4.32 -0.36
CA PRO A 124 -6.49 4.60 -0.28
C PRO A 124 -6.10 6.00 -0.79
N PRO A 125 -5.01 6.59 -0.30
CA PRO A 125 -4.58 7.93 -0.71
C PRO A 125 -4.13 7.95 -2.17
N LEU A 126 -4.17 9.11 -2.81
CA LEU A 126 -3.62 9.28 -4.16
C LEU A 126 -2.08 9.28 -4.14
N ILE A 127 -1.46 8.51 -5.03
CA ILE A 127 -0.02 8.49 -5.28
C ILE A 127 0.21 8.68 -6.78
N LEU A 128 0.94 9.72 -7.15
CA LEU A 128 1.11 10.15 -8.54
C LEU A 128 2.59 10.19 -8.91
N PRO A 129 3.12 9.19 -9.64
CA PRO A 129 4.40 9.34 -10.32
C PRO A 129 4.24 10.31 -11.51
N PHE A 130 5.18 11.23 -11.66
CA PHE A 130 5.19 12.22 -12.74
C PHE A 130 6.59 12.34 -13.34
N ALA A 131 6.69 12.24 -14.67
CA ALA A 131 7.94 12.29 -15.42
C ALA A 131 9.05 11.34 -14.91
N LEU A 132 8.68 10.28 -14.19
CA LEU A 132 9.58 9.18 -13.87
C LEU A 132 9.74 8.28 -15.10
N PRO A 133 10.92 7.68 -15.31
CA PRO A 133 11.09 6.60 -16.27
C PRO A 133 10.03 5.52 -16.05
N ALA A 134 9.32 5.15 -17.12
CA ALA A 134 8.25 4.16 -17.07
C ALA A 134 8.41 3.11 -18.17
N THR A 135 7.98 1.88 -17.90
CA THR A 135 7.92 0.85 -18.95
C THR A 135 6.94 1.27 -20.04
N THR A 136 7.35 1.11 -21.30
CA THR A 136 6.48 1.42 -22.45
C THR A 136 5.30 0.47 -22.46
N GLN A 137 4.07 1.00 -22.56
CA GLN A 137 2.82 0.24 -22.67
C GLN A 137 2.67 -0.53 -24.00
N SER A 138 3.76 -0.95 -24.65
CA SER A 138 3.74 -1.47 -26.03
C SER A 138 3.06 -2.83 -26.19
N ARG A 139 2.49 -3.40 -25.11
CA ARG A 139 1.58 -4.54 -25.19
C ARG A 139 0.16 -4.07 -24.92
N GLN A 140 -0.70 -4.10 -25.93
CA GLN A 140 -2.15 -4.08 -25.71
C GLN A 140 -2.47 -5.12 -24.63
N GLY A 141 -3.00 -4.67 -23.48
CA GLY A 141 -3.35 -5.52 -22.35
C GLY A 141 -2.38 -5.57 -21.17
N ALA A 142 -1.29 -4.78 -21.15
CA ALA A 142 -0.46 -4.64 -19.95
C ALA A 142 -1.29 -4.08 -18.77
N ARG A 143 -1.33 -4.83 -17.65
CA ARG A 143 -2.10 -4.47 -16.45
C ARG A 143 -1.33 -3.60 -15.47
N LEU A 144 -0.01 -3.51 -15.64
CA LEU A 144 0.90 -2.77 -14.78
C LEU A 144 1.73 -1.81 -15.63
N GLN A 145 1.92 -0.59 -15.13
CA GLN A 145 2.88 0.37 -15.63
C GLN A 145 3.91 0.61 -14.55
N ILE A 146 5.17 0.24 -14.82
CA ILE A 146 6.25 0.33 -13.83
C ILE A 146 7.01 1.63 -14.04
N HIS A 147 6.91 2.52 -13.06
CA HIS A 147 7.78 3.67 -12.86
C HIS A 147 8.92 3.28 -11.93
N HIS A 148 10.08 3.90 -12.11
CA HIS A 148 11.23 3.54 -11.29
C HIS A 148 12.25 4.68 -11.15
N ASP A 149 13.10 4.56 -10.15
CA ASP A 149 14.27 5.43 -10.02
C ASP A 149 15.42 5.04 -10.97
N GLY A 150 16.49 5.84 -10.97
CA GLY A 150 17.65 5.58 -11.83
C GLY A 150 18.39 4.28 -11.52
N VAL A 151 18.42 3.86 -10.25
CA VAL A 151 19.14 2.65 -9.81
C VAL A 151 18.46 1.39 -10.34
N ALA A 152 17.13 1.40 -10.46
CA ALA A 152 16.35 0.25 -10.92
C ALA A 152 16.64 -0.11 -12.39
N GLY A 153 17.27 0.79 -13.16
CA GLY A 153 17.69 0.53 -14.54
C GLY A 153 18.70 -0.60 -14.68
N THR A 154 19.37 -1.02 -13.60
CA THR A 154 20.26 -2.19 -13.59
C THR A 154 19.52 -3.52 -13.37
N LEU A 155 18.25 -3.48 -12.97
CA LEU A 155 17.40 -4.66 -12.85
C LEU A 155 16.83 -5.07 -14.21
N ASN A 156 16.52 -6.35 -14.37
CA ASN A 156 15.75 -6.81 -15.53
C ASN A 156 14.26 -6.49 -15.34
N ILE A 157 13.90 -5.22 -15.54
CA ILE A 157 12.55 -4.70 -15.31
C ILE A 157 11.50 -5.48 -16.10
N ALA A 158 11.76 -5.82 -17.37
CA ALA A 158 10.82 -6.58 -18.19
C ALA A 158 10.55 -7.99 -17.63
N SER A 159 11.58 -8.69 -17.14
CA SER A 159 11.42 -10.00 -16.50
C SER A 159 10.65 -9.90 -15.18
N LEU A 160 10.97 -8.89 -14.36
CA LEU A 160 10.30 -8.64 -13.09
C LEU A 160 8.83 -8.27 -13.28
N GLN A 161 8.52 -7.39 -14.23
CA GLN A 161 7.15 -7.02 -14.55
C GLN A 161 6.34 -8.25 -14.97
N LYS A 162 6.87 -9.09 -15.86
CA LYS A 162 6.18 -10.33 -16.29
C LYS A 162 5.90 -11.28 -15.12
N LYS A 163 6.86 -11.44 -14.20
CA LYS A 163 6.67 -12.26 -13.00
C LYS A 163 5.60 -11.66 -12.08
N LEU A 164 5.63 -10.34 -11.90
CA LEU A 164 4.67 -9.63 -11.06
C LEU A 164 3.26 -9.70 -11.64
N GLU A 165 3.08 -9.55 -12.96
CA GLU A 165 1.78 -9.73 -13.61
C GLU A 165 1.19 -11.13 -13.34
N ALA A 166 2.01 -12.18 -13.45
CA ALA A 166 1.58 -13.54 -13.12
C ALA A 166 1.25 -13.72 -11.62
N ILE A 167 2.00 -13.07 -10.73
CA ILE A 167 1.71 -13.04 -9.30
C ILE A 167 0.38 -12.34 -9.03
N VAL A 168 0.14 -11.18 -9.63
CA VAL A 168 -1.12 -10.43 -9.48
C VAL A 168 -2.31 -11.26 -9.95
N ASP A 169 -2.19 -11.97 -11.08
CA ASP A 169 -3.24 -12.86 -11.56
C ASP A 169 -3.55 -14.00 -10.58
N TYR A 170 -2.51 -14.60 -10.00
CA TYR A 170 -2.66 -15.61 -8.97
C TYR A 170 -3.32 -15.05 -7.70
N LEU A 171 -2.89 -13.87 -7.24
CA LEU A 171 -3.46 -13.20 -6.07
C LEU A 171 -4.93 -12.83 -6.28
N ALA A 172 -5.29 -12.31 -7.46
CA ALA A 172 -6.66 -11.98 -7.81
C ALA A 172 -7.56 -13.22 -7.73
N PHE A 173 -7.08 -14.36 -8.23
CA PHE A 173 -7.78 -15.65 -8.08
C PHE A 173 -7.89 -16.09 -6.61
N GLN A 174 -6.85 -15.93 -5.79
CA GLN A 174 -6.92 -16.28 -4.35
C GLN A 174 -7.90 -15.40 -3.57
N LEU A 175 -8.13 -14.16 -4.01
CA LEU A 175 -8.95 -13.18 -3.30
C LEU A 175 -10.37 -13.06 -3.84
N ASP A 176 -10.69 -13.76 -4.95
CA ASP A 176 -11.90 -13.59 -5.75
C ASP A 176 -12.10 -12.12 -6.18
N ALA A 177 -11.00 -11.49 -6.60
CA ALA A 177 -10.98 -10.08 -6.98
C ALA A 177 -11.06 -9.93 -8.50
N PRO A 178 -11.88 -8.99 -9.02
CA PRO A 178 -11.93 -8.72 -10.45
C PRO A 178 -10.58 -8.14 -10.93
N PRO A 179 -10.20 -8.36 -12.20
CA PRO A 179 -9.01 -7.74 -12.77
C PRO A 179 -9.15 -6.21 -12.75
N PRO A 180 -8.03 -5.48 -12.63
CA PRO A 180 -8.07 -4.02 -12.61
C PRO A 180 -8.59 -3.48 -13.96
N ARG A 181 -9.50 -2.51 -13.89
CA ARG A 181 -10.11 -1.88 -15.08
C ARG A 181 -9.17 -0.95 -15.83
N GLN A 182 -8.14 -0.45 -15.16
CA GLN A 182 -7.09 0.41 -15.70
C GLN A 182 -5.73 -0.09 -15.21
N PRO A 183 -4.65 0.14 -15.97
CA PRO A 183 -3.32 -0.27 -15.53
C PRO A 183 -2.94 0.38 -14.20
N TRP A 184 -2.51 -0.44 -13.23
CA TRP A 184 -1.97 0.09 -11.99
C TRP A 184 -0.62 0.76 -12.23
N GLN A 185 -0.39 1.86 -11.52
CA GLN A 185 0.86 2.60 -11.56
C GLN A 185 1.76 2.15 -10.41
N LEU A 186 2.85 1.46 -10.72
CA LEU A 186 3.76 0.93 -9.71
C LEU A 186 5.03 1.77 -9.70
N VAL A 187 5.54 2.10 -8.52
CA VAL A 187 6.77 2.89 -8.38
C VAL A 187 7.81 2.10 -7.61
N TRP A 188 8.90 1.72 -8.28
CA TRP A 188 9.99 0.96 -7.67
C TRP A 188 11.14 1.87 -7.26
N LEU A 189 11.45 1.89 -5.96
CA LEU A 189 12.40 2.82 -5.36
C LEU A 189 13.48 2.09 -4.58
N ALA A 190 14.75 2.42 -4.83
CA ALA A 190 15.88 1.97 -4.04
C ALA A 190 15.75 2.43 -2.60
N ARG A 191 16.17 1.56 -1.68
CA ARG A 191 16.32 1.88 -0.27
C ARG A 191 17.51 1.14 0.31
N ASP A 192 18.40 1.88 0.96
CA ASP A 192 19.61 1.32 1.53
C ASP A 192 19.27 0.37 2.70
N ILE A 193 19.89 -0.81 2.72
CA ILE A 193 19.62 -1.84 3.73
C ILE A 193 19.96 -1.39 5.16
N SER A 194 20.89 -0.44 5.33
CA SER A 194 21.31 0.09 6.64
C SER A 194 20.20 0.87 7.35
N THR A 195 19.16 1.29 6.62
CA THR A 195 18.05 2.04 7.23
C THR A 195 17.02 1.13 7.90
N HIS A 196 17.08 -0.18 7.67
CA HIS A 196 16.12 -1.16 8.19
C HIS A 196 14.64 -0.81 7.95
N SER A 197 14.34 -0.13 6.83
CA SER A 197 13.01 0.43 6.53
C SER A 197 12.55 0.10 5.10
N LEU A 198 12.78 -1.14 4.68
CA LEU A 198 12.26 -1.65 3.41
C LEU A 198 10.76 -1.90 3.56
N GLY A 199 9.95 -1.29 2.70
CA GLY A 199 8.50 -1.45 2.76
C GLY A 199 7.82 -1.06 1.45
N GLY A 200 6.50 -1.00 1.52
CA GLY A 200 5.64 -0.50 0.45
C GLY A 200 4.56 0.41 0.99
N ALA A 201 3.79 0.97 0.06
CA ALA A 201 2.56 1.67 0.36
C ALA A 201 1.60 1.62 -0.84
N ALA A 202 0.42 1.06 -0.61
CA ALA A 202 -0.70 1.09 -1.56
C ALA A 202 -1.45 2.44 -1.54
N GLY A 203 -1.92 2.84 -2.72
CA GLY A 203 -2.70 4.04 -2.98
C GLY A 203 -3.80 3.79 -4.03
N ALA A 204 -4.56 4.82 -4.36
CA ALA A 204 -5.67 4.70 -5.30
C ALA A 204 -5.15 4.48 -6.74
N GLY A 205 -5.18 3.22 -7.20
CA GLY A 205 -4.72 2.83 -8.54
C GLY A 205 -3.19 2.78 -8.69
N ALA A 206 -2.44 2.91 -7.60
CA ALA A 206 -0.99 2.95 -7.60
C ALA A 206 -0.41 2.34 -6.32
N PHE A 207 0.82 1.86 -6.36
CA PHE A 207 1.57 1.56 -5.14
C PHE A 207 3.06 1.83 -5.33
N VAL A 208 3.75 2.05 -4.22
CA VAL A 208 5.20 2.23 -4.16
C VAL A 208 5.79 1.02 -3.46
N ALA A 209 6.89 0.47 -3.98
CA ALA A 209 7.59 -0.65 -3.39
C ALA A 209 9.08 -0.38 -3.35
N ASN A 210 9.71 -0.62 -2.19
CA ASN A 210 11.15 -0.54 -2.08
C ASN A 210 11.84 -1.82 -2.54
N TYR A 211 13.07 -1.66 -3.04
CA TYR A 211 14.02 -2.74 -3.20
C TYR A 211 15.36 -2.42 -2.52
N PRO A 212 16.03 -3.42 -1.94
CA PRO A 212 17.27 -3.22 -1.20
C PRO A 212 18.44 -2.82 -2.11
N VAL A 213 19.21 -1.85 -1.64
CA VAL A 213 20.51 -1.48 -2.22
C VAL A 213 21.59 -1.42 -1.15
N SER A 214 22.84 -1.60 -1.56
CA SER A 214 24.04 -1.32 -0.78
C SER A 214 25.02 -0.60 -1.71
N ASP A 215 25.65 0.48 -1.24
CA ASP A 215 26.56 1.29 -2.05
C ASP A 215 25.95 1.73 -3.40
N ASN A 216 24.66 2.08 -3.36
CA ASN A 216 23.87 2.51 -4.53
C ASN A 216 23.77 1.45 -5.65
N GLN A 217 23.92 0.16 -5.31
CA GLN A 217 23.70 -0.97 -6.21
C GLN A 217 22.64 -1.92 -5.63
N PRO A 218 21.74 -2.49 -6.45
CA PRO A 218 20.83 -3.52 -5.98
C PRO A 218 21.60 -4.68 -5.35
N THR A 219 21.16 -5.14 -4.19
CA THR A 219 21.69 -6.34 -3.56
C THR A 219 21.29 -7.58 -4.37
N ALA A 220 21.95 -8.72 -4.11
CA ALA A 220 21.62 -9.98 -4.79
C ALA A 220 20.17 -10.43 -4.56
N ASP A 221 19.57 -10.10 -3.41
CA ASP A 221 18.18 -10.42 -3.07
C ASP A 221 17.16 -9.36 -3.54
N ALA A 222 17.61 -8.25 -4.13
CA ALA A 222 16.73 -7.16 -4.54
C ALA A 222 15.60 -7.57 -5.48
N PRO A 223 15.81 -8.41 -6.52
CA PRO A 223 14.74 -8.91 -7.37
C PRO A 223 13.64 -9.64 -6.58
N LEU A 224 14.04 -10.47 -5.63
CA LEU A 224 13.11 -11.28 -4.84
C LEU A 224 12.35 -10.42 -3.83
N ARG A 225 13.07 -9.54 -3.10
CA ARG A 225 12.47 -8.61 -2.14
C ARG A 225 11.48 -7.67 -2.80
N LEU A 226 11.83 -7.12 -3.96
CA LEU A 226 10.95 -6.25 -4.73
C LEU A 226 9.66 -6.97 -5.14
N LEU A 227 9.75 -8.21 -5.63
CA LEU A 227 8.57 -8.99 -5.99
C LEU A 227 7.71 -9.31 -4.76
N ARG A 228 8.32 -9.63 -3.61
CA ARG A 228 7.60 -9.85 -2.36
C ARG A 228 6.83 -8.62 -1.90
N THR A 229 7.52 -7.48 -1.79
CA THR A 229 6.92 -6.21 -1.39
C THR A 229 5.83 -5.80 -2.39
N SER A 230 6.07 -5.95 -3.69
CA SER A 230 5.06 -5.66 -4.71
C SER A 230 3.85 -6.59 -4.62
N ALA A 231 4.05 -7.87 -4.30
CA ALA A 231 2.97 -8.82 -4.10
C ALA A 231 2.14 -8.49 -2.84
N HIS A 232 2.80 -8.05 -1.76
CA HIS A 232 2.15 -7.58 -0.55
C HIS A 232 1.23 -6.38 -0.85
N GLU A 233 1.76 -5.33 -1.49
CA GLU A 233 0.95 -4.16 -1.85
C GLU A 233 -0.15 -4.50 -2.86
N ALA A 234 0.11 -5.45 -3.78
CA ALA A 234 -0.93 -5.92 -4.70
C ALA A 234 -2.10 -6.61 -3.98
N VAL A 235 -1.88 -7.28 -2.84
CA VAL A 235 -2.99 -7.79 -2.03
C VAL A 235 -3.84 -6.66 -1.49
N HIS A 236 -3.24 -5.59 -0.96
CA HIS A 236 -3.97 -4.40 -0.50
C HIS A 236 -4.75 -3.71 -1.64
N MET A 237 -4.24 -3.78 -2.86
CA MET A 237 -4.95 -3.27 -4.06
C MET A 237 -6.13 -4.14 -4.48
N LEU A 238 -6.05 -5.46 -4.31
CA LEU A 238 -7.09 -6.42 -4.69
C LEU A 238 -8.16 -6.58 -3.62
N ASP A 239 -7.77 -6.49 -2.35
CA ASP A 239 -8.64 -6.72 -1.21
C ASP A 239 -9.20 -5.42 -0.64
N THR A 240 -10.30 -4.95 -1.21
CA THR A 240 -10.95 -3.71 -0.79
C THR A 240 -11.88 -3.88 0.43
N ARG A 241 -11.91 -5.06 1.06
CA ARG A 241 -12.75 -5.31 2.23
C ARG A 241 -12.15 -4.65 3.46
N ALA A 242 -12.98 -4.02 4.28
CA ALA A 242 -12.56 -3.51 5.57
C ALA A 242 -12.17 -4.68 6.48
N ARG A 243 -10.92 -4.69 6.95
CA ARG A 243 -10.36 -5.74 7.83
C ARG A 243 -9.65 -5.13 9.02
N PRO A 244 -9.61 -5.81 10.18
CA PRO A 244 -8.71 -5.43 11.25
C PRO A 244 -7.28 -5.37 10.75
N THR A 245 -6.48 -4.40 11.23
CA THR A 245 -5.11 -4.18 10.75
C THR A 245 -4.26 -5.44 10.77
N TRP A 246 -4.33 -6.24 11.85
CA TRP A 246 -3.56 -7.48 11.91
C TRP A 246 -3.93 -8.44 10.79
N VAL A 247 -5.22 -8.57 10.43
CA VAL A 247 -5.72 -9.42 9.35
C VAL A 247 -5.23 -8.92 8.00
N ALA A 248 -5.36 -7.61 7.75
CA ALA A 248 -4.97 -6.99 6.49
C ALA A 248 -3.47 -7.22 6.21
N GLU A 249 -2.59 -6.85 7.13
CA GLU A 249 -1.14 -6.99 6.97
C GLU A 249 -0.70 -8.46 6.91
N SER A 250 -1.25 -9.30 7.79
CA SER A 250 -0.84 -10.71 7.86
C SER A 250 -1.29 -11.52 6.66
N LEU A 251 -2.49 -11.26 6.13
CA LEU A 251 -3.00 -11.93 4.94
C LEU A 251 -2.25 -11.48 3.69
N ALA A 252 -1.97 -10.18 3.57
CA ALA A 252 -1.13 -9.64 2.50
C ALA A 252 0.25 -10.30 2.49
N GLU A 253 0.88 -10.40 3.66
CA GLU A 253 2.20 -11.02 3.79
C GLU A 253 2.17 -12.52 3.48
N TYR A 254 1.18 -13.25 4.01
CA TYR A 254 1.03 -14.68 3.72
C TYR A 254 0.84 -14.93 2.23
N LEU A 255 -0.06 -14.19 1.58
CA LEU A 255 -0.32 -14.37 0.15
C LEU A 255 0.86 -13.96 -0.72
N ALA A 256 1.63 -12.94 -0.32
CA ALA A 256 2.89 -12.59 -0.97
C ALA A 256 3.88 -13.78 -0.92
N ILE A 257 4.13 -14.34 0.27
CA ILE A 257 5.01 -15.52 0.45
C ILE A 257 4.49 -16.72 -0.38
N LYS A 258 3.19 -17.03 -0.26
CA LYS A 258 2.53 -18.12 -0.98
C LYS A 258 2.67 -17.98 -2.49
N SER A 259 2.56 -16.76 -3.02
CA SER A 259 2.70 -16.49 -4.45
C SER A 259 4.12 -16.75 -4.95
N LEU A 260 5.15 -16.31 -4.20
CA LEU A 260 6.55 -16.55 -4.56
C LEU A 260 6.87 -18.04 -4.57
N HIS A 261 6.38 -18.79 -3.58
CA HIS A 261 6.49 -20.24 -3.54
C HIS A 261 5.78 -20.91 -4.73
N ARG A 262 4.56 -20.47 -5.06
CA ARG A 262 3.78 -20.98 -6.21
C ARG A 262 4.52 -20.89 -7.54
N PHE A 263 5.31 -19.83 -7.72
CA PHE A 263 6.13 -19.58 -8.91
C PHE A 263 7.59 -20.03 -8.77
N ARG A 264 7.94 -20.74 -7.69
CA ARG A 264 9.29 -21.26 -7.41
C ARG A 264 10.37 -20.16 -7.39
N LEU A 265 10.01 -18.98 -6.90
CA LEU A 265 10.90 -17.84 -6.75
C LEU A 265 11.58 -17.81 -5.37
N ASP A 266 10.93 -18.40 -4.37
CA ASP A 266 11.43 -18.61 -3.02
C ASP A 266 10.89 -19.95 -2.50
N THR A 267 11.63 -20.60 -1.61
CA THR A 267 11.22 -21.82 -0.93
C THR A 267 10.83 -21.58 0.53
N THR A 268 11.14 -20.41 1.08
CA THR A 268 10.87 -20.06 2.47
C THR A 268 9.36 -19.90 2.70
N THR A 269 8.82 -20.61 3.69
CA THR A 269 7.41 -20.50 4.09
C THR A 269 7.22 -19.48 5.22
N ALA A 270 5.97 -19.07 5.50
CA ALA A 270 5.69 -18.17 6.61
C ALA A 270 5.96 -18.86 7.97
N ALA A 271 5.70 -20.16 8.04
CA ALA A 271 6.07 -21.00 9.18
C ALA A 271 7.60 -21.04 9.41
N ASP A 272 8.40 -21.16 8.34
CA ASP A 272 9.86 -21.12 8.45
C ASP A 272 10.35 -19.75 8.96
N GLU A 273 9.76 -18.65 8.45
CA GLU A 273 10.12 -17.31 8.91
C GLU A 273 9.78 -17.07 10.38
N LEU A 274 8.63 -17.56 10.85
CA LEU A 274 8.30 -17.51 12.27
C LEU A 274 9.33 -18.29 13.09
N ALA A 275 9.65 -19.52 12.71
CA ALA A 275 10.61 -20.35 13.44
C ALA A 275 12.02 -19.71 13.50
N GLN A 276 12.46 -19.03 12.43
CA GLN A 276 13.77 -18.38 12.38
C GLN A 276 13.83 -17.06 13.15
N ARG A 277 12.70 -16.36 13.31
CA ARG A 277 12.67 -15.00 13.85
C ARG A 277 12.03 -14.88 15.23
N GLU A 278 11.34 -15.91 15.71
CA GLU A 278 10.57 -15.86 16.96
C GLU A 278 11.39 -15.29 18.12
N ASP A 279 12.62 -15.76 18.32
CA ASP A 279 13.49 -15.33 19.44
C ASP A 279 13.94 -13.87 19.36
N ARG A 280 13.81 -13.23 18.19
CA ARG A 280 14.21 -11.84 17.95
C ARG A 280 13.01 -10.89 17.83
N LEU A 281 11.78 -11.43 17.79
CA LEU A 281 10.58 -10.63 17.67
C LEU A 281 10.22 -10.00 19.01
N PRO A 282 9.98 -8.67 19.07
CA PRO A 282 9.39 -8.05 20.23
C PRO A 282 8.04 -8.71 20.54
N HIS A 283 7.82 -9.01 21.83
CA HIS A 283 6.58 -9.63 22.32
C HIS A 283 6.22 -10.95 21.62
N ALA A 284 7.21 -11.74 21.19
CA ALA A 284 7.01 -12.99 20.44
C ALA A 284 5.99 -13.97 21.06
N LYS A 285 5.83 -13.95 22.39
CA LYS A 285 4.86 -14.81 23.10
C LYS A 285 3.42 -14.29 23.10
N ALA A 286 3.19 -13.03 22.75
CA ALA A 286 1.83 -12.47 22.67
C ALA A 286 1.05 -13.04 21.48
N GLY A 287 -0.24 -13.32 21.69
CA GLY A 287 -1.17 -13.63 20.61
C GLY A 287 -1.54 -12.40 19.77
N LEU A 288 -2.00 -12.62 18.53
CA LEU A 288 -2.37 -11.53 17.61
C LEU A 288 -3.51 -10.64 18.12
N TYR A 289 -4.41 -11.15 18.97
CA TYR A 289 -5.46 -10.32 19.55
C TYR A 289 -4.90 -9.27 20.53
N ARG A 290 -3.99 -9.67 21.41
CA ARG A 290 -3.28 -8.71 22.29
C ARG A 290 -2.44 -7.73 21.47
N ALA A 291 -1.77 -8.21 20.42
CA ALA A 291 -1.01 -7.35 19.53
C ALA A 291 -1.90 -6.30 18.85
N SER A 292 -3.09 -6.69 18.40
CA SER A 292 -4.10 -5.79 17.84
C SER A 292 -4.50 -4.70 18.83
N ASP A 293 -4.84 -5.09 20.08
CA ASP A 293 -5.22 -4.15 21.13
C ASP A 293 -4.07 -3.16 21.45
N ALA A 294 -2.84 -3.66 21.55
CA ALA A 294 -1.65 -2.84 21.83
C ALA A 294 -1.34 -1.84 20.70
N VAL A 295 -1.44 -2.26 19.43
CA VAL A 295 -1.23 -1.37 18.27
C VAL A 295 -2.32 -0.31 18.18
N LYS A 296 -3.59 -0.66 18.45
CA LYS A 296 -4.69 0.32 18.53
C LYS A 296 -4.42 1.38 19.60
N ALA A 297 -3.89 0.97 20.75
CA ALA A 297 -3.45 1.85 21.82
C ALA A 297 -2.17 2.65 21.51
N GLY A 298 -1.56 2.47 20.33
CA GLY A 298 -0.39 3.23 19.87
C GLY A 298 0.95 2.56 20.13
N ASN A 299 0.98 1.37 20.72
CA ASN A 299 2.22 0.62 20.92
C ASN A 299 2.61 -0.18 19.67
N LEU A 300 3.31 0.49 18.75
CA LEU A 300 3.74 -0.10 17.48
C LEU A 300 4.81 -1.20 17.61
N SER A 301 5.39 -1.43 18.80
CA SER A 301 6.36 -2.52 18.98
C SER A 301 5.75 -3.93 18.77
N TYR A 302 4.42 -4.07 18.81
CA TYR A 302 3.70 -5.30 18.50
C TYR A 302 3.45 -5.50 17.00
N TYR A 303 3.58 -4.45 16.17
CA TYR A 303 3.24 -4.47 14.75
C TYR A 303 4.00 -5.54 13.94
N PRO A 304 5.30 -5.85 14.20
CA PRO A 304 6.00 -6.93 13.50
C PRO A 304 5.35 -8.32 13.65
N LEU A 305 4.55 -8.56 14.70
CA LEU A 305 3.83 -9.82 14.88
C LEU A 305 2.79 -10.04 13.78
N PHE A 306 2.22 -8.98 13.20
CA PHE A 306 1.25 -9.10 12.11
C PHE A 306 1.90 -9.72 10.87
N TYR A 307 3.12 -9.32 10.53
CA TYR A 307 3.82 -9.85 9.35
C TYR A 307 4.35 -11.26 9.58
N VAL A 308 4.91 -11.57 10.75
CA VAL A 308 5.59 -12.85 10.97
C VAL A 308 4.68 -13.90 11.60
N LYS A 309 4.09 -13.63 12.77
CA LYS A 309 3.17 -14.58 13.43
C LYS A 309 1.85 -14.68 12.68
N GLY A 310 1.34 -13.55 12.18
CA GLY A 310 0.10 -13.51 11.42
C GLY A 310 0.17 -14.27 10.10
N SER A 311 1.23 -14.12 9.32
CA SER A 311 1.36 -14.87 8.07
C SER A 311 1.47 -16.39 8.32
N ALA A 312 2.17 -16.80 9.37
CA ALA A 312 2.26 -18.20 9.80
C ALA A 312 0.89 -18.76 10.25
N PHE A 313 0.04 -17.94 10.89
CA PHE A 313 -1.35 -18.31 11.19
C PHE A 313 -2.14 -18.63 9.92
N TRP A 314 -2.10 -17.75 8.92
CA TRP A 314 -2.82 -17.98 7.66
C TRP A 314 -2.32 -19.20 6.90
N GLU A 315 -1.00 -19.44 6.92
CA GLU A 315 -0.44 -20.66 6.36
C GLU A 315 -0.96 -21.92 7.07
N ALA A 316 -0.94 -21.92 8.40
CA ALA A 316 -1.42 -23.04 9.21
C ALA A 316 -2.92 -23.30 8.98
N LEU A 317 -3.72 -22.22 8.87
CA LEU A 317 -5.13 -22.29 8.54
C LEU A 317 -5.37 -22.87 7.15
N ASP A 318 -4.68 -22.36 6.12
CA ASP A 318 -4.81 -22.83 4.74
C ASP A 318 -4.43 -24.32 4.61
N ARG A 319 -3.33 -24.74 5.24
CA ARG A 319 -2.94 -26.16 5.31
C ARG A 319 -4.00 -27.01 6.02
N ALA A 320 -4.60 -26.49 7.10
CA ALA A 320 -5.68 -27.20 7.78
C ALA A 320 -6.92 -27.34 6.88
N LEU A 321 -7.33 -26.28 6.17
CA LEU A 321 -8.45 -26.30 5.23
C LEU A 321 -8.24 -27.29 4.07
N GLN A 322 -7.01 -27.38 3.54
CA GLN A 322 -6.69 -28.29 2.44
C GLN A 322 -6.91 -29.77 2.79
N ARG A 323 -6.69 -30.16 4.06
CA ARG A 323 -6.99 -31.52 4.55
C ARG A 323 -8.48 -31.88 4.49
N HIS A 324 -9.35 -30.86 4.44
CA HIS A 324 -10.80 -31.01 4.30
C HIS A 324 -11.29 -30.66 2.88
N HIS A 325 -10.40 -30.63 1.88
CA HIS A 325 -10.72 -30.22 0.51
C HIS A 325 -11.42 -28.85 0.44
N ARG A 326 -10.94 -27.92 1.25
CA ARG A 326 -11.36 -26.50 1.26
C ARG A 326 -10.15 -25.62 0.99
N THR A 327 -10.40 -24.41 0.50
CA THR A 327 -9.38 -23.40 0.26
C THR A 327 -9.62 -22.18 1.13
N LEU A 328 -8.54 -21.49 1.50
CA LEU A 328 -8.65 -20.20 2.16
C LEU A 328 -9.47 -19.20 1.31
N SER A 329 -9.27 -19.21 -0.03
CA SER A 329 -9.98 -18.33 -0.96
C SER A 329 -11.51 -18.45 -0.87
N ALA A 330 -12.02 -19.67 -0.77
CA ALA A 330 -13.46 -19.92 -0.65
C ALA A 330 -14.03 -19.48 0.71
N LEU A 331 -13.19 -19.46 1.76
CA LEU A 331 -13.63 -19.16 3.10
C LEU A 331 -13.56 -17.66 3.44
N LEU A 332 -12.54 -16.96 2.93
CA LEU A 332 -12.27 -15.55 3.25
C LEU A 332 -13.48 -14.60 3.14
N PRO A 333 -14.39 -14.71 2.14
CA PRO A 333 -15.57 -13.85 2.05
C PRO A 333 -16.61 -14.08 3.17
N HIS A 334 -16.55 -15.21 3.86
CA HIS A 334 -17.49 -15.60 4.93
C HIS A 334 -16.95 -15.34 6.34
N LEU A 335 -15.72 -14.82 6.44
CA LEU A 335 -15.12 -14.47 7.73
C LEU A 335 -15.39 -13.01 8.05
N SER A 336 -15.75 -12.78 9.31
CA SER A 336 -16.11 -11.51 9.90
C SER A 336 -15.41 -11.32 11.24
N TRP A 337 -15.30 -10.07 11.67
CA TRP A 337 -14.57 -9.68 12.86
C TRP A 337 -15.40 -8.76 13.73
N GLN A 338 -15.15 -8.84 15.03
CA GLN A 338 -15.61 -7.86 16.00
C GLN A 338 -14.79 -6.56 15.86
N GLU A 339 -15.27 -5.47 16.44
CA GLU A 339 -14.59 -4.15 16.39
C GLU A 339 -13.17 -4.20 16.97
N ASP A 340 -12.94 -5.06 17.96
CA ASP A 340 -11.64 -5.29 18.58
C ASP A 340 -10.67 -6.09 17.68
N GLY A 341 -11.17 -6.67 16.59
CA GLY A 341 -10.40 -7.44 15.61
C GLY A 341 -10.38 -8.95 15.85
N ARG A 342 -11.13 -9.45 16.84
CA ARG A 342 -11.33 -10.89 17.06
C ARG A 342 -12.28 -11.48 16.03
N PHE A 343 -12.13 -12.76 15.68
CA PHE A 343 -13.16 -13.44 14.88
C PHE A 343 -14.51 -13.39 15.62
N ASP A 344 -15.59 -13.12 14.90
CA ASP A 344 -16.93 -13.18 15.49
C ASP A 344 -17.37 -14.64 15.76
N ALA A 345 -18.50 -14.81 16.45
CA ALA A 345 -19.01 -16.12 16.82
C ALA A 345 -19.37 -16.97 15.59
N ALA A 346 -19.92 -16.35 14.54
CA ALA A 346 -20.30 -17.03 13.31
C ALA A 346 -19.06 -17.58 12.58
N SER A 347 -18.03 -16.77 12.43
CA SER A 347 -16.76 -17.14 11.80
C SER A 347 -16.03 -18.21 12.61
N SER A 348 -16.02 -18.08 13.94
CA SER A 348 -15.43 -19.08 14.83
C SER A 348 -16.15 -20.43 14.73
N THR A 349 -17.49 -20.40 14.66
CA THR A 349 -18.31 -21.61 14.48
C THR A 349 -18.07 -22.25 13.10
N LEU A 350 -18.01 -21.44 12.05
CA LEU A 350 -17.73 -21.89 10.69
C LEU A 350 -16.35 -22.57 10.61
N LEU A 351 -15.32 -21.95 11.19
CA LEU A 351 -13.96 -22.49 11.24
C LEU A 351 -13.89 -23.78 12.05
N ALA A 352 -14.49 -23.81 13.25
CA ALA A 352 -14.55 -25.03 14.07
C ALA A 352 -15.30 -26.17 13.37
N GLY A 353 -16.43 -25.88 12.73
CA GLY A 353 -17.22 -26.87 11.99
C GLY A 353 -16.51 -27.39 10.73
N THR A 354 -15.66 -26.56 10.10
CA THR A 354 -14.90 -26.95 8.91
C THR A 354 -13.64 -27.74 9.24
N LEU A 355 -12.91 -27.35 10.30
CA LEU A 355 -11.59 -27.90 10.65
C LEU A 355 -11.66 -28.98 11.74
N GLY A 356 -12.77 -29.06 12.47
CA GLY A 356 -12.85 -29.72 13.77
C GLY A 356 -12.48 -28.75 14.90
N ALA A 357 -13.22 -28.85 16.01
CA ALA A 357 -13.07 -27.94 17.15
C ALA A 357 -11.67 -27.97 17.77
N GLU A 358 -11.05 -29.14 17.88
CA GLU A 358 -9.69 -29.30 18.43
C GLU A 358 -8.63 -28.61 17.58
N VAL A 359 -8.70 -28.78 16.25
CA VAL A 359 -7.76 -28.14 15.32
C VAL A 359 -7.92 -26.63 15.38
N TRP A 360 -9.16 -26.13 15.37
CA TRP A 360 -9.41 -24.70 15.49
C TRP A 360 -8.92 -24.12 16.82
N HIS A 361 -9.19 -24.81 17.94
CA HIS A 361 -8.70 -24.40 19.26
C HIS A 361 -7.17 -24.35 19.33
N SER A 362 -6.49 -25.35 18.75
CA SER A 362 -5.02 -25.37 18.65
C SER A 362 -4.47 -24.18 17.86
N LEU A 363 -5.11 -23.81 16.74
CA LEU A 363 -4.73 -22.63 15.96
C LEU A 363 -4.94 -21.33 16.74
N ILE A 364 -6.07 -21.18 17.44
CA ILE A 364 -6.31 -20.01 18.30
C ILE A 364 -5.23 -19.91 19.37
N SER A 365 -4.99 -20.98 20.12
CA SER A 365 -4.05 -21.01 21.24
C SER A 365 -2.63 -20.69 20.81
N ARG A 366 -2.20 -21.19 19.65
CA ARG A 366 -0.83 -20.98 19.15
C ARG A 366 -0.59 -19.57 18.61
N TYR A 367 -1.58 -18.96 17.96
CA TYR A 367 -1.35 -17.75 17.18
C TYR A 367 -2.16 -16.53 17.63
N LEU A 368 -3.40 -16.72 18.07
CA LEU A 368 -4.36 -15.62 18.24
C LEU A 368 -4.50 -15.19 19.71
N SER A 369 -4.64 -16.14 20.62
CA SER A 369 -4.74 -15.90 22.07
C SER A 369 -3.40 -16.11 22.77
N GLU A 370 -3.36 -15.79 24.07
CA GLU A 370 -2.22 -16.17 24.90
C GLU A 370 -2.31 -17.67 25.27
N PRO A 371 -1.17 -18.34 25.50
CA PRO A 371 -1.17 -19.63 26.18
C PRO A 371 -1.78 -19.46 27.56
N ALA A 372 -2.72 -20.34 27.92
CA ALA A 372 -3.31 -20.39 29.26
C ALA A 372 -2.26 -20.75 30.32
#